data_AF-A0A9E4IVW5-F1
#
_entry.id   AF-A0A9E4IVW5-F1
#
_cell.length_a   1.000
_cell.length_b   1.000
_cell.length_c   1.000
_cell.angle_alpha   90.00
_cell.angle_beta   90.00
_cell.angle_gamma   90.00
#
_symmetry.space_group_name_H-M   'P 1'
#
loop_
_entity.id
_entity.type
_entity.pdbx_description
1 polymer ?
#
loop_
_entity_poly.entity_id
_entity_poly.type
_entity_poly.pdbx_seq_one_letter_code
_entity_poly.pdbx_strand_id
1 'polypeptide(L)'
;YASDRENNRIQIFDADGNLLKMWTHLGATQNIFITPDDDVWVITHRDNVENITYDTLAGRIMRIDIDTGEIIGAMESPGHWIDVAASGEIFIGSLTGNVFRWYPDWLETAEAAQAERPEER
;
A
#
# COMPACT_ATOMS: atom_id res chain seq x y z
N TYR A 1 6.72 -10.16 -7.46
CA TYR A 1 5.36 -9.82 -6.97
C TYR A 1 4.56 -9.28 -8.13
N ALA A 2 3.30 -9.68 -8.27
CA ALA A 2 2.37 -9.14 -9.26
C ALA A 2 1.07 -8.75 -8.58
N SER A 3 0.63 -7.50 -8.77
CA SER A 3 -0.69 -7.08 -8.35
C SER A 3 -1.74 -7.56 -9.35
N ASP A 4 -2.70 -8.35 -8.89
CA ASP A 4 -3.89 -8.75 -9.63
C ASP A 4 -5.09 -8.02 -9.04
N ARG A 5 -5.11 -6.72 -9.31
CA ARG A 5 -5.95 -5.74 -8.62
C ARG A 5 -7.43 -6.08 -8.65
N GLU A 6 -7.95 -6.43 -9.82
CA GLU A 6 -9.38 -6.75 -10.00
C GLU A 6 -9.81 -8.00 -9.23
N ASN A 7 -8.85 -8.82 -8.80
CA ASN A 7 -9.09 -9.98 -7.95
C ASN A 7 -8.65 -9.74 -6.48
N ASN A 8 -8.38 -8.49 -6.10
CA ASN A 8 -7.99 -8.07 -4.74
C ASN A 8 -6.85 -8.91 -4.14
N ARG A 9 -5.81 -9.19 -4.95
CA ARG A 9 -4.69 -10.01 -4.49
C ARG A 9 -3.35 -9.57 -5.05
N ILE A 10 -2.30 -9.91 -4.30
CA ILE A 10 -0.91 -9.89 -4.76
C ILE A 10 -0.44 -11.33 -4.88
N GLN A 11 0.12 -11.68 -6.03
CA GLN A 11 0.70 -12.99 -6.30
C GLN A 11 2.23 -12.94 -6.16
N ILE A 12 2.79 -13.95 -5.50
CA ILE A 12 4.23 -14.05 -5.21
C ILE A 12 4.78 -15.25 -5.98
N PHE A 13 5.83 -15.00 -6.75
CA PHE A 13 6.44 -15.99 -7.63
C PHE A 13 7.93 -16.13 -7.30
N ASP A 14 8.50 -17.29 -7.59
CA ASP A 14 9.95 -17.44 -7.66
C ASP A 14 10.51 -16.85 -8.97
N ALA A 15 11.84 -16.89 -9.13
CA ALA A 15 12.53 -16.37 -10.29
C ALA A 15 12.24 -17.13 -11.60
N ASP A 16 11.77 -18.38 -11.49
CA ASP A 16 11.38 -19.21 -12.63
C ASP A 16 9.91 -19.01 -13.03
N GLY A 17 9.16 -18.20 -12.27
CA GLY A 17 7.76 -17.88 -12.51
C GLY A 17 6.77 -18.85 -11.87
N ASN A 18 7.20 -19.74 -10.97
CA ASN A 18 6.28 -20.61 -10.23
C ASN A 18 5.57 -19.83 -9.13
N LEU A 19 4.25 -20.01 -9.01
CA LEU A 19 3.47 -19.38 -7.95
C LEU A 19 3.82 -20.01 -6.59
N LEU A 20 4.29 -19.18 -5.66
CA LEU A 20 4.64 -19.58 -4.30
C LEU A 20 3.47 -19.41 -3.33
N LYS A 21 2.86 -18.22 -3.31
CA LYS A 21 1.73 -17.86 -2.44
C LYS A 21 1.02 -16.60 -2.93
N MET A 22 -0.08 -16.25 -2.27
CA MET A 22 -0.86 -15.05 -2.56
C MET A 22 -1.25 -14.34 -1.27
N TRP A 23 -1.28 -13.00 -1.30
CA TRP A 23 -1.88 -12.16 -0.27
C TRP A 23 -3.23 -11.63 -0.78
N THR A 24 -4.30 -11.79 0.00
CA THR A 24 -5.68 -11.47 -0.42
C THR A 24 -6.37 -10.45 0.50
N HIS A 25 -5.63 -9.85 1.42
CA HIS A 25 -6.13 -8.93 2.46
C HIS A 25 -5.64 -7.49 2.26
N LEU A 26 -4.88 -7.21 1.20
CA LEU A 26 -4.27 -5.90 0.92
C LEU A 26 -5.10 -5.04 -0.04
N GLY A 27 -6.31 -5.47 -0.38
CA GLY A 27 -7.25 -4.74 -1.24
C GLY A 27 -6.89 -4.73 -2.72
N ALA A 28 -7.45 -3.77 -3.43
CA ALA A 28 -7.23 -3.51 -4.85
C ALA A 28 -5.89 -2.75 -5.05
N THR A 29 -4.78 -3.47 -4.93
CA THR A 29 -3.42 -2.89 -5.01
C THR A 29 -3.10 -2.31 -6.39
N GLN A 30 -2.75 -1.02 -6.44
CA GLN A 30 -2.39 -0.33 -7.69
C GLN A 30 -0.91 -0.49 -8.03
N ASN A 31 -0.05 -0.28 -7.03
CA ASN A 31 1.39 -0.31 -7.18
C ASN A 31 2.02 -0.96 -5.94
N ILE A 32 3.13 -1.67 -6.19
CA ILE A 32 3.98 -2.30 -5.18
C ILE A 32 5.38 -1.72 -5.40
N PHE A 33 5.95 -1.16 -4.34
CA PHE A 33 7.32 -0.69 -4.31
C PHE A 33 8.10 -1.50 -3.27
N ILE A 34 9.27 -2.00 -3.63
CA ILE A 34 10.14 -2.75 -2.72
C ILE A 34 11.46 -2.00 -2.65
N THR A 35 11.84 -1.59 -1.44
CA THR A 35 13.11 -0.89 -1.22
C THR A 35 14.30 -1.85 -1.33
N PRO A 36 15.55 -1.35 -1.44
CA PRO A 36 16.74 -2.20 -1.39
C PRO A 36 16.92 -2.99 -0.08
N ASP A 37 16.27 -2.57 1.01
CA ASP A 37 16.31 -3.21 2.32
C ASP A 37 15.11 -4.15 2.56
N ASP A 38 14.45 -4.60 1.49
CA ASP A 38 13.30 -5.51 1.47
C ASP A 38 12.02 -4.99 2.16
N ASP A 39 11.93 -3.68 2.47
CA ASP A 39 10.65 -3.07 2.85
C ASP A 39 9.67 -3.04 1.69
N VAL A 40 8.48 -3.61 1.88
CA VAL A 40 7.40 -3.62 0.90
C VAL A 40 6.42 -2.50 1.20
N TRP A 41 6.15 -1.69 0.19
CA TRP A 41 5.19 -0.60 0.21
C TRP A 41 4.14 -0.84 -0.85
N VAL A 42 2.87 -0.66 -0.49
CA VAL A 42 1.76 -0.76 -1.44
C VAL A 42 0.90 0.47 -1.36
N ILE A 43 0.35 0.87 -2.50
CA ILE A 43 -0.79 1.79 -2.56
C ILE A 43 -1.97 1.05 -3.15
N THR A 44 -3.11 1.13 -2.47
CA THR A 44 -4.25 0.24 -2.67
C THR A 44 -5.56 0.97 -2.39
N HIS A 45 -6.64 0.51 -3.01
CA HIS A 45 -8.00 0.85 -2.59
C HIS A 45 -8.53 -0.32 -1.75
N ARG A 46 -9.46 -0.08 -0.82
CA ARG A 46 -9.95 -1.16 0.09
C ARG A 46 -10.55 -2.31 -0.69
N ASP A 47 -11.27 -2.01 -1.77
CA ASP A 47 -11.88 -2.98 -2.67
C ASP A 47 -12.06 -2.40 -4.09
N ASN A 48 -12.64 -3.23 -4.97
CA ASN A 48 -12.97 -2.83 -6.34
C ASN A 48 -14.06 -1.76 -6.42
N VAL A 49 -14.93 -1.60 -5.41
CA VAL A 49 -15.98 -0.56 -5.43
C VAL A 49 -15.33 0.81 -5.27
N GLU A 50 -14.47 0.97 -4.26
CA GLU A 50 -13.64 2.17 -4.08
C GLU A 50 -12.70 2.40 -5.25
N ASN A 51 -12.34 1.34 -5.96
CA ASN A 51 -11.60 1.48 -7.20
C ASN A 51 -12.42 2.06 -8.37
N ILE A 52 -13.63 1.55 -8.59
CA ILE A 52 -14.44 1.85 -9.78
C ILE A 52 -15.07 3.24 -9.68
N THR A 53 -15.24 3.80 -8.48
CA THR A 53 -15.77 5.15 -8.30
C THR A 53 -14.88 6.25 -8.90
N TYR A 54 -13.67 5.90 -9.39
CA TYR A 54 -12.67 6.85 -9.88
C TYR A 54 -12.47 8.02 -8.92
N ASP A 55 -12.61 7.75 -7.61
CA ASP A 55 -12.29 8.74 -6.62
C ASP A 55 -10.76 8.89 -6.63
N THR A 56 -10.31 9.88 -7.40
CA THR A 56 -8.90 10.20 -7.57
C THR A 56 -8.23 10.69 -6.27
N LEU A 57 -9.04 10.89 -5.22
CA LEU A 57 -8.59 11.23 -3.87
C LEU A 57 -8.68 10.04 -2.90
N ALA A 58 -9.21 8.89 -3.31
CA ALA A 58 -9.17 7.67 -2.53
C ALA A 58 -7.79 6.99 -2.65
N GLY A 59 -7.50 6.12 -1.69
CA GLY A 59 -6.26 5.37 -1.64
C GLY A 59 -5.73 5.27 -0.21
N ARG A 60 -5.08 4.15 0.07
CA ARG A 60 -4.37 3.88 1.30
C ARG A 60 -2.98 3.38 0.94
N ILE A 61 -1.97 3.87 1.64
CA ILE A 61 -0.64 3.28 1.59
C ILE A 61 -0.45 2.35 2.77
N MET A 62 0.30 1.27 2.57
CA MET A 62 0.65 0.32 3.62
C MET A 62 2.12 -0.06 3.50
N ARG A 63 2.81 -0.16 4.64
CA ARG A 63 4.09 -0.86 4.76
C ARG A 63 3.81 -2.29 5.20
N ILE A 64 4.39 -3.25 4.50
CA ILE A 64 4.10 -4.67 4.63
C ILE A 64 5.38 -5.42 4.98
N ASP A 65 5.29 -6.35 5.93
CA ASP A 65 6.34 -7.31 6.20
C ASP A 65 6.44 -8.30 5.02
N ILE A 66 7.61 -8.38 4.39
CA ILE A 66 7.80 -9.12 3.14
C ILE A 66 7.59 -10.63 3.29
N ASP A 67 7.91 -11.19 4.46
CA ASP A 67 7.88 -12.63 4.69
C ASP A 67 6.46 -13.10 5.00
N THR A 68 5.77 -12.37 5.87
CA THR A 68 4.45 -12.75 6.41
C THR A 68 3.29 -12.13 5.63
N GLY A 69 3.49 -10.95 5.04
CA GLY A 69 2.41 -10.12 4.49
C GLY A 69 1.64 -9.32 5.55
N GLU A 70 2.15 -9.24 6.78
CA GLU A 70 1.55 -8.44 7.85
C GLU A 70 1.61 -6.94 7.51
N ILE A 71 0.54 -6.20 7.82
CA ILE A 71 0.52 -4.74 7.68
C ILE A 71 1.23 -4.15 8.89
N ILE A 72 2.43 -3.59 8.68
CA ILE A 72 3.24 -2.95 9.73
C ILE A 72 2.68 -1.57 10.07
N GLY A 73 2.15 -0.87 9.07
CA GLY A 73 1.58 0.45 9.25
C GLY A 73 0.89 0.93 7.98
N ALA A 74 -0.05 1.86 8.13
CA ALA A 74 -0.80 2.36 7.00
C ALA A 74 -1.40 3.74 7.24
N MET A 75 -1.69 4.46 6.17
CA MET A 75 -2.48 5.68 6.21
C MET A 75 -3.29 5.87 4.93
N GLU A 76 -4.39 6.59 5.04
CA GLU A 76 -5.10 7.11 3.88
C GLU A 76 -4.20 8.13 3.15
N SER A 77 -4.04 7.95 1.85
CA SER A 77 -3.34 8.89 1.00
C SER A 77 -3.91 8.82 -0.42
N PRO A 78 -4.33 9.95 -0.99
CA PRO A 78 -4.82 10.00 -2.35
C PRO A 78 -3.72 9.57 -3.33
N GLY A 79 -3.93 8.52 -4.11
CA GLY A 79 -2.97 8.18 -5.15
C GLY A 79 -3.09 6.80 -5.78
N HIS A 80 -2.27 6.60 -6.80
CA HIS A 80 -2.24 5.40 -7.62
C HIS A 80 -0.83 4.83 -7.80
N TRP A 81 0.21 5.63 -7.51
CA TRP A 81 1.61 5.22 -7.58
C TRP A 81 2.34 5.61 -6.30
N ILE A 82 3.27 4.77 -5.86
CA ILE A 82 4.12 5.03 -4.70
C ILE A 82 5.60 4.85 -5.08
N ASP A 83 6.44 5.72 -4.56
CA ASP A 83 7.90 5.61 -4.61
C ASP A 83 8.45 5.99 -3.22
N VAL A 84 9.45 5.25 -2.74
CA VAL A 84 10.09 5.51 -1.45
C VAL A 84 11.56 5.80 -1.69
N ALA A 85 11.98 7.03 -1.37
CA ALA A 85 13.35 7.45 -1.50
C ALA A 85 14.23 6.81 -0.42
N ALA A 86 15.53 6.70 -0.69
CA ALA A 86 16.52 6.20 0.28
C ALA A 86 16.59 7.03 1.59
N SER A 87 16.08 8.27 1.57
CA SER A 87 15.91 9.12 2.75
C SER A 87 14.73 8.73 3.64
N GLY A 88 13.89 7.77 3.22
CA GLY A 88 12.64 7.38 3.90
C GLY A 88 11.44 8.24 3.51
N GLU A 89 11.60 9.20 2.60
CA GLU A 89 10.51 10.02 2.10
C GLU A 89 9.65 9.25 1.11
N ILE A 90 8.33 9.41 1.22
CA ILE A 90 7.37 8.73 0.36
C ILE A 90 6.76 9.73 -0.61
N PHE A 91 6.77 9.39 -1.90
CA PHE A 91 6.15 10.17 -2.96
C PHE A 91 4.97 9.40 -3.54
N ILE A 92 3.80 10.05 -3.56
CA ILE A 92 2.56 9.47 -4.07
C ILE A 92 2.10 10.23 -5.30
N GLY A 93 2.03 9.53 -6.43
CA GLY A 93 1.47 10.06 -7.67
C GLY A 93 -0.04 9.82 -7.72
N SER A 94 -0.82 10.90 -7.84
CA SER A 94 -2.27 10.81 -8.03
C SER A 94 -2.67 11.00 -9.49
N LEU A 95 -3.79 10.38 -9.86
CA LEU A 95 -4.48 10.55 -11.15
C LEU A 95 -5.02 11.98 -11.35
N THR A 96 -5.03 12.83 -10.31
CA THR A 96 -5.36 14.26 -10.44
C THR A 96 -4.22 15.12 -10.99
N GLY A 97 -3.04 14.54 -11.22
CA GLY A 97 -1.84 15.29 -11.60
C GLY A 97 -1.14 15.95 -10.41
N ASN A 98 -1.39 15.49 -9.19
CA ASN A 98 -0.67 15.91 -8.00
C ASN A 98 0.34 14.86 -7.55
N VAL A 99 1.42 15.33 -6.91
CA VAL A 99 2.36 14.49 -6.17
C VAL A 99 2.32 14.90 -4.71
N PHE A 100 2.02 13.94 -3.84
CA PHE A 100 2.08 14.13 -2.39
C PHE A 100 3.43 13.63 -1.89
N ARG A 101 3.99 14.33 -0.91
CA ARG A 101 5.25 13.96 -0.25
C ARG A 101 4.98 13.78 1.24
N TRP A 102 5.35 12.63 1.77
CA TRP A 102 5.26 12.30 3.18
C TRP A 102 6.65 12.17 3.78
N TYR A 103 6.83 12.69 4.99
CA TYR A 103 8.08 12.65 5.74
C TYR A 103 8.12 11.41 6.63
N PRO A 104 9.28 10.76 6.79
CA PRO A 104 9.42 9.42 7.40
C PRO A 104 8.78 9.24 8.78
N ASP A 105 8.69 10.29 9.59
CA ASP A 105 8.18 10.22 10.97
C ASP A 105 6.66 10.07 11.09
N TRP A 106 5.93 10.00 9.97
CA TRP A 106 4.46 9.90 9.99
C TRP A 106 3.93 8.65 10.72
N LEU A 107 4.70 7.53 10.71
CA LEU A 107 4.38 6.30 11.43
C LEU A 107 4.71 6.35 12.93
N GLU A 108 5.57 7.27 13.35
CA GLU A 108 6.03 7.38 14.74
C GLU A 108 5.16 8.31 15.60
N THR A 109 4.15 8.95 15.00
CA THR A 109 3.26 9.86 15.70
C THR A 109 2.18 9.11 16.49
N ALA A 110 1.93 9.55 17.73
CA ALA A 110 0.96 8.95 18.65
C ALA A 110 -0.50 8.93 18.12
N GLU A 111 -0.81 9.71 17.08
CA GLU A 111 -2.12 9.71 16.40
C GLU A 111 -2.31 8.50 15.46
N ALA A 112 -1.25 8.00 14.82
CA ALA A 112 -1.31 6.81 13.98
C ALA A 112 -1.62 5.54 14.80
N ALA A 113 -1.11 5.46 16.03
CA ALA A 113 -1.36 4.36 16.97
C ALA A 113 -2.80 4.33 17.52
N GLN A 114 -3.57 5.41 17.39
CA GLN A 114 -4.97 5.48 17.86
C GLN A 114 -6.01 5.15 16.78
N ALA A 115 -5.61 5.08 15.51
CA ALA A 115 -6.51 4.72 14.40
C ALA A 115 -6.87 3.21 14.37
N GLU A 116 -6.18 2.36 15.13
CA GLU A 116 -6.44 0.91 15.22
C GLU A 116 -7.37 0.49 16.36
N ARG A 117 -8.42 1.26 16.65
CA ARG A 117 -9.55 0.75 17.45
C ARG A 117 -10.87 1.22 16.85
N PRO A 118 -11.64 0.36 16.16
CA PRO A 118 -13.07 0.59 16.10
C PRO A 118 -13.59 0.47 17.54
N GLU A 119 -14.14 1.56 18.08
CA GLU A 119 -14.92 1.47 19.30
C GLU A 119 -16.10 0.53 19.03
N GLU A 120 -16.14 -0.60 19.73
CA GLU A 120 -17.29 -1.48 19.75
C GLU A 120 -18.53 -0.67 20.16
N ARG A 121 -19.50 -0.56 19.25
CA ARG A 121 -20.90 -0.22 19.55
C ARG A 121 -21.83 -1.13 18.79
#